data_AF-A0AA35RP25-F1
#
_entry.id   AF-A0AA35RP25-F1
#
_cell.length_a   1.000
_cell.length_b   1.000
_cell.length_c   1.000
_cell.angle_alpha   90.00
_cell.angle_beta   90.00
_cell.angle_gamma   90.00
#
_symmetry.space_group_name_H-M   'P 1'
#
loop_
_entity.id
_entity.type
_entity.pdbx_description
1 polymer ?
#
loop_
_entity_poly.entity_id
_entity_poly.type
_entity_poly.pdbx_seq_one_letter_code
_entity_poly.pdbx_strand_id
1 'polypeptide(L)'
;MMSVGLSYGEDGSVKMAESASLVHGNLAVLQGLEEGGLAYGLVSRNVAAITYASSTGAIASESVGFPGSQEDVSSRTLTGMEWCRLKSSRVVLVLTSYRGFRISNWNGQEVAYENIFETGRGAYEQRFARGIATVDNVVCVGTSEGNITVLYVPPTGCDVVFSRHLQGHSAPITALCPCTLNQVASSDESGMIIVWSNPVISAESRFVINEPG
;
A
#
# COMPACT_ATOMS: atom_id res chain seq x y z
N MET A 1 23.46 -36.31 7.91
CA MET A 1 22.59 -35.12 8.03
C MET A 1 22.90 -34.24 6.83
N MET A 2 22.09 -34.30 5.77
CA MET A 2 22.32 -33.47 4.58
C MET A 2 21.79 -32.06 4.88
N SER A 3 22.69 -31.08 4.89
CA SER A 3 22.31 -29.66 4.90
C SER A 3 21.69 -29.34 3.55
N VAL A 4 20.38 -29.12 3.50
CA VAL A 4 19.74 -28.52 2.34
C VAL A 4 20.18 -27.06 2.32
N GLY A 5 21.18 -26.75 1.51
CA GLY A 5 21.62 -25.37 1.31
C GLY A 5 20.52 -24.61 0.58
N LEU A 6 19.82 -23.73 1.27
CA LEU A 6 18.96 -22.73 0.64
C LEU A 6 19.88 -21.70 -0.03
N SER A 7 20.13 -21.87 -1.33
CA SER A 7 20.86 -20.90 -2.14
C SER A 7 19.90 -20.10 -3.01
N TYR A 8 20.04 -18.77 -3.01
CA TYR A 8 19.41 -17.91 -4.00
C TYR A 8 20.25 -17.90 -5.27
N GLY A 9 19.59 -18.04 -6.43
CA GLY A 9 20.18 -17.90 -7.75
C GLY A 9 19.32 -16.98 -8.61
N GLU A 10 19.91 -16.39 -9.66
CA GLU A 10 19.16 -15.62 -10.65
C GLU A 10 18.41 -16.58 -11.58
N ASP A 11 17.08 -16.49 -11.61
CA ASP A 11 16.21 -17.25 -12.53
C ASP A 11 15.83 -16.42 -13.76
N GLY A 12 15.91 -15.09 -13.66
CA GLY A 12 15.67 -14.15 -14.77
C GLY A 12 15.70 -12.70 -14.30
N SER A 13 15.70 -11.78 -15.26
CA SER A 13 15.67 -10.33 -14.98
C SER A 13 14.67 -9.61 -15.87
N VAL A 14 14.01 -8.60 -15.30
CA VAL A 14 13.06 -7.73 -16.01
C VAL A 14 13.53 -6.29 -15.86
N LYS A 15 13.75 -5.60 -16.99
CA LYS A 15 14.13 -4.20 -17.01
C LYS A 15 12.88 -3.32 -17.12
N MET A 16 12.70 -2.43 -16.14
CA MET A 16 11.66 -1.40 -16.20
C MET A 16 12.12 -0.23 -17.09
N ALA A 17 11.17 0.46 -17.72
CA ALA A 17 11.46 1.69 -18.47
C ALA A 17 11.87 2.85 -17.54
N GLU A 18 11.32 2.85 -16.34
CA GLU A 18 11.48 3.89 -15.34
C GLU A 18 12.61 3.61 -14.34
N SER A 19 13.15 4.66 -13.74
CA SER A 19 14.15 4.55 -12.66
C SER A 19 13.46 4.45 -11.30
N ALA A 20 13.98 3.57 -10.43
CA ALA A 20 13.42 3.37 -9.09
C ALA A 20 13.62 4.60 -8.18
N SER A 21 12.59 4.94 -7.41
CA SER A 21 12.67 5.90 -6.30
C SER A 21 13.40 5.29 -5.10
N LEU A 22 14.13 6.13 -4.35
CA LEU A 22 14.76 5.78 -3.07
C LEU A 22 13.74 5.86 -1.92
N VAL A 23 12.73 4.99 -1.93
CA VAL A 23 11.69 4.91 -0.87
C VAL A 23 11.52 3.48 -0.36
N HIS A 24 11.16 3.33 0.91
CA HIS A 24 10.84 2.04 1.52
C HIS A 24 9.46 1.57 1.02
N GLY A 25 9.43 0.54 0.17
CA GLY A 25 8.23 0.13 -0.57
C GLY A 25 8.20 0.62 -2.02
N ASN A 26 9.37 0.78 -2.65
CA ASN A 26 9.48 1.10 -4.07
C ASN A 26 9.27 -0.09 -5.00
N LEU A 27 9.35 -1.33 -4.50
CA LEU A 27 9.14 -2.56 -5.25
C LEU A 27 7.99 -3.35 -4.63
N ALA A 28 7.03 -3.76 -5.46
CA ALA A 28 5.95 -4.65 -5.08
C ALA A 28 5.84 -5.81 -6.08
N VAL A 29 5.36 -6.97 -5.62
CA VAL A 29 5.15 -8.15 -6.47
C VAL A 29 3.76 -8.72 -6.22
N LEU A 30 3.00 -8.89 -7.29
CA LEU A 30 1.75 -9.63 -7.31
C LEU A 30 1.97 -10.95 -8.04
N GLN A 31 1.70 -12.04 -7.33
CA GLN A 31 1.73 -13.41 -7.82
C GLN A 31 0.32 -13.97 -7.96
N GLY A 32 0.15 -15.01 -8.77
CA GLY A 32 -1.13 -15.68 -8.92
C GLY A 32 -2.09 -14.91 -9.83
N LEU A 33 -1.54 -14.18 -10.81
CA LEU A 33 -2.30 -13.81 -11.99
C LEU A 33 -2.62 -15.08 -12.79
N GLU A 34 -3.54 -14.96 -13.77
CA GLU A 34 -3.89 -16.07 -14.66
C GLU A 34 -2.63 -16.76 -15.24
N GLU A 35 -2.69 -18.08 -15.36
CA GLU A 35 -1.60 -18.94 -15.84
C GLU A 35 -0.27 -18.84 -15.05
N GLY A 36 -0.33 -18.42 -13.78
CA GLY A 36 0.86 -18.30 -12.93
C GLY A 36 1.69 -17.05 -13.21
N GLY A 37 1.10 -16.06 -13.88
CA GLY A 37 1.74 -14.77 -14.16
C GLY A 37 2.10 -13.98 -12.91
N LEU A 38 3.07 -13.08 -13.09
CA LEU A 38 3.57 -12.14 -12.09
C LEU A 38 3.32 -10.71 -12.57
N ALA A 39 3.02 -9.80 -11.66
CA ALA A 39 3.19 -8.37 -11.88
C ALA A 39 4.25 -7.82 -10.95
N TYR A 40 5.14 -7.01 -11.51
CA TYR A 40 6.16 -6.26 -10.80
C TYR A 40 5.77 -4.80 -10.80
N GLY A 41 5.68 -4.19 -9.62
CA GLY A 41 5.41 -2.79 -9.43
C GLY A 41 6.69 -2.07 -9.02
N LEU A 42 7.03 -0.99 -9.72
CA LEU A 42 8.17 -0.13 -9.41
C LEU A 42 7.74 1.33 -9.26
N VAL A 43 8.01 1.91 -8.10
CA VAL A 43 7.79 3.34 -7.85
C VAL A 43 8.91 4.16 -8.50
N SER A 44 8.54 5.11 -9.36
CA SER A 44 9.39 6.09 -10.03
C SER A 44 8.78 7.49 -9.88
N ARG A 45 9.36 8.32 -9.01
CA ARG A 45 8.86 9.67 -8.70
C ARG A 45 7.36 9.69 -8.41
N ASN A 46 6.54 10.20 -9.33
CA ASN A 46 5.09 10.38 -9.22
C ASN A 46 4.27 9.27 -9.91
N VAL A 47 4.94 8.21 -10.36
CA VAL A 47 4.35 7.10 -11.12
C VAL A 47 4.77 5.76 -10.49
N ALA A 48 3.85 4.81 -10.46
CA ALA A 48 4.14 3.40 -10.27
C ALA A 48 4.07 2.70 -11.63
N ALA A 49 5.20 2.21 -12.11
CA ALA A 49 5.28 1.38 -13.30
C ALA A 49 4.90 -0.06 -12.92
N ILE A 50 3.98 -0.66 -13.66
CA ILE A 50 3.52 -2.04 -13.47
C ILE A 50 3.94 -2.82 -14.71
N THR A 51 4.71 -3.89 -14.54
CA THR A 51 5.07 -4.80 -15.63
C THR A 51 4.54 -6.19 -15.36
N TYR A 52 3.76 -6.71 -16.30
CA TYR A 52 3.22 -8.06 -16.28
C TYR A 52 4.20 -9.01 -16.96
N ALA A 53 4.51 -10.13 -16.32
CA ALA A 53 5.46 -11.13 -16.81
C ALA A 53 4.89 -12.55 -16.67
N SER A 54 5.27 -13.42 -17.60
CA SER A 54 5.10 -14.87 -17.51
C SER A 54 6.46 -15.56 -17.50
N SER A 55 6.44 -16.90 -17.50
CA SER A 55 7.62 -17.75 -17.69
C SER A 55 8.39 -17.47 -18.99
N THR A 56 7.78 -16.80 -19.97
CA THR A 56 8.42 -16.46 -21.25
C THR A 56 8.96 -15.02 -21.31
N GLY A 57 8.77 -14.22 -20.25
CA GLY A 57 9.27 -12.85 -20.15
C GLY A 57 8.18 -11.80 -19.88
N ALA A 58 8.54 -10.53 -20.02
CA ALA A 58 7.59 -9.41 -19.87
C ALA A 58 6.59 -9.38 -21.05
N ILE A 59 5.31 -9.21 -20.73
CA ILE A 59 4.20 -9.24 -21.68
C ILE A 59 3.68 -7.82 -21.95
N ALA A 60 3.51 -7.03 -20.91
CA ALA A 60 2.90 -5.71 -20.99
C ALA A 60 3.41 -4.81 -19.86
N SER A 61 3.26 -3.49 -20.02
CA SER A 61 3.60 -2.51 -18.99
C SER A 61 2.61 -1.35 -18.98
N GLU A 62 2.30 -0.89 -17.78
CA GLU A 62 1.35 0.19 -17.50
C GLU A 62 1.95 1.14 -16.46
N SER A 63 1.36 2.33 -16.34
CA SER A 63 1.78 3.33 -15.37
C SER A 63 0.57 3.92 -14.66
N VAL A 64 0.62 3.98 -13.34
CA VAL A 64 -0.45 4.54 -12.52
C VAL A 64 0.11 5.57 -11.53
N GLY A 65 -0.70 6.53 -11.11
CA GLY A 65 -0.25 7.60 -10.21
C GLY A 65 -1.42 8.50 -9.80
N PHE A 66 -1.10 9.62 -9.15
CA PHE A 66 -2.12 10.61 -8.80
C PHE A 66 -2.44 11.52 -9.99
N PRO A 67 -3.73 11.79 -10.28
CA PRO A 67 -4.10 12.80 -11.26
C PRO A 67 -3.65 14.19 -10.78
N GLY A 68 -3.28 15.08 -11.70
CA GLY A 68 -2.88 16.45 -11.36
C GLY A 68 -2.10 17.13 -12.47
N SER A 69 -1.94 18.45 -12.34
CA SER A 69 -1.21 19.28 -13.31
C SER A 69 0.30 19.12 -13.16
N GLN A 70 1.08 19.65 -14.11
CA GLN A 70 2.55 19.68 -13.99
C GLN A 70 3.06 20.49 -12.79
N GLU A 71 2.24 21.39 -12.24
CA GLU A 71 2.62 22.19 -11.08
C GLU A 71 2.54 21.38 -9.77
N ASP A 72 1.80 20.26 -9.78
CA ASP A 72 1.57 19.39 -8.61
C ASP A 72 2.59 18.23 -8.48
N VAL A 73 3.72 18.25 -9.20
CA VAL A 73 4.60 17.06 -9.30
C VAL A 73 5.22 16.68 -7.95
N SER A 74 5.59 17.65 -7.11
CA SER A 74 6.21 17.39 -5.81
C SER A 74 5.24 16.70 -4.83
N SER A 75 4.01 17.20 -4.73
CA SER A 75 2.98 16.59 -3.87
C SER A 75 2.60 15.18 -4.36
N ARG A 76 2.55 14.97 -5.68
CA ARG A 76 2.22 13.66 -6.26
C ARG A 76 3.35 12.65 -6.22
N THR A 77 4.53 13.02 -5.74
CA THR A 77 5.64 12.09 -5.61
C THR A 77 5.23 10.95 -4.66
N LEU A 78 5.29 9.74 -5.20
CA LEU A 78 4.94 8.52 -4.50
C LEU A 78 5.99 8.21 -3.43
N THR A 79 5.51 7.78 -2.29
CA THR A 79 6.31 7.35 -1.13
C THR A 79 6.29 5.84 -0.95
N GLY A 80 5.46 5.12 -1.70
CA GLY A 80 5.37 3.67 -1.66
C GLY A 80 4.21 3.12 -2.50
N MET A 81 4.27 1.81 -2.77
CA MET A 81 3.16 1.05 -3.37
C MET A 81 3.11 -0.36 -2.77
N GLU A 82 1.91 -0.93 -2.70
CA GLU A 82 1.74 -2.34 -2.31
C GLU A 82 0.47 -2.94 -2.95
N TRP A 83 0.59 -4.20 -3.38
CA TRP A 83 -0.58 -5.03 -3.68
C TRP A 83 -1.06 -5.71 -2.40
N CYS A 84 -2.20 -5.26 -1.91
CA CYS A 84 -2.83 -5.75 -0.70
C CYS A 84 -3.75 -6.92 -1.05
N ARG A 85 -3.36 -8.13 -0.65
CA ARG A 85 -4.21 -9.33 -0.79
C ARG A 85 -5.17 -9.46 0.38
N LEU A 86 -6.45 -9.54 0.07
CA LEU A 86 -7.55 -9.66 1.02
C LEU A 86 -7.97 -11.13 1.18
N LYS A 87 -8.79 -11.44 2.20
CA LYS A 87 -9.17 -12.84 2.51
C LYS A 87 -9.87 -13.57 1.35
N SER A 88 -10.60 -12.85 0.49
CA SER A 88 -11.31 -13.44 -0.66
C SER A 88 -10.43 -13.66 -1.89
N SER A 89 -9.10 -13.57 -1.75
CA SER A 89 -8.14 -13.47 -2.87
C SER A 89 -8.32 -12.22 -3.73
N ARG A 90 -9.24 -11.31 -3.36
CA ARG A 90 -9.33 -9.97 -3.95
C ARG A 90 -8.03 -9.23 -3.69
N VAL A 91 -7.53 -8.55 -4.71
CA VAL A 91 -6.32 -7.73 -4.62
C VAL A 91 -6.68 -6.29 -4.90
N VAL A 92 -6.20 -5.39 -4.06
CA VAL A 92 -6.25 -3.94 -4.30
C VAL A 92 -4.84 -3.38 -4.38
N LEU A 93 -4.66 -2.36 -5.21
CA LEU A 93 -3.41 -1.61 -5.28
C LEU A 93 -3.52 -0.38 -4.40
N VAL A 94 -2.56 -0.21 -3.49
CA VAL A 94 -2.44 0.97 -2.64
C VAL A 94 -1.23 1.78 -3.06
N LEU A 95 -1.43 3.07 -3.32
CA LEU A 95 -0.37 4.04 -3.59
C LEU A 95 -0.34 5.07 -2.47
N THR A 96 0.84 5.36 -1.94
CA THR A 96 1.07 6.44 -0.98
C THR A 96 1.92 7.54 -1.61
N SER A 97 1.71 8.80 -1.23
CA SER A 97 2.41 9.97 -1.76
C SER A 97 2.49 11.10 -0.75
N TYR A 98 3.15 12.20 -1.13
CA TYR A 98 3.08 13.47 -0.40
C TYR A 98 1.71 14.19 -0.52
N ARG A 99 0.85 13.75 -1.43
CA ARG A 99 -0.50 14.30 -1.63
C ARG A 99 -1.52 13.59 -0.75
N GLY A 100 -1.26 12.34 -0.38
CA GLY A 100 -2.27 11.46 0.17
C GLY A 100 -1.98 10.00 -0.14
N PHE A 101 -3.02 9.18 -0.04
CA PHE A 101 -2.99 7.80 -0.50
C PHE A 101 -4.28 7.46 -1.24
N ARG A 102 -4.21 6.45 -2.11
CA ARG A 102 -5.36 5.92 -2.84
C ARG A 102 -5.36 4.42 -2.85
N ILE A 103 -6.56 3.84 -2.85
CA ILE A 103 -6.84 2.43 -3.05
C ILE A 103 -7.58 2.30 -4.38
N SER A 104 -7.11 1.38 -5.21
CA SER A 104 -7.70 1.07 -6.51
C SER A 104 -7.84 -0.43 -6.69
N ASN A 105 -8.52 -0.84 -7.76
CA ASN A 105 -8.42 -2.22 -8.24
C ASN A 105 -6.95 -2.61 -8.51
N TRP A 106 -6.71 -3.91 -8.70
CA TRP A 106 -5.36 -4.47 -8.74
C TRP A 106 -4.44 -3.86 -9.83
N ASN A 107 -4.98 -3.40 -10.96
CA ASN A 107 -4.20 -2.75 -12.03
C ASN A 107 -4.14 -1.21 -11.91
N GLY A 108 -4.79 -0.64 -10.90
CA GLY A 108 -4.76 0.79 -10.61
C GLY A 108 -5.63 1.68 -11.51
N GLN A 109 -6.46 1.11 -12.38
CA GLN A 109 -7.29 1.87 -13.32
C GLN A 109 -8.57 2.42 -12.68
N GLU A 110 -9.15 1.71 -11.71
CA GLU A 110 -10.40 2.09 -11.03
C GLU A 110 -10.12 2.44 -9.57
N VAL A 111 -10.37 3.70 -9.19
CA VAL A 111 -10.15 4.19 -7.83
C VAL A 111 -11.35 3.85 -6.96
N ALA A 112 -11.09 3.11 -5.88
CA ALA A 112 -12.07 2.72 -4.87
C ALA A 112 -12.13 3.73 -3.71
N TYR A 113 -11.00 4.37 -3.40
CA TYR A 113 -10.89 5.32 -2.30
C TYR A 113 -9.68 6.21 -2.50
N GLU A 114 -9.80 7.47 -2.09
CA GLU A 114 -8.68 8.40 -2.05
C GLU A 114 -8.80 9.28 -0.80
N ASN A 115 -7.68 9.47 -0.11
CA ASN A 115 -7.56 10.45 0.96
C ASN A 115 -6.47 11.43 0.56
N ILE A 116 -6.90 12.64 0.21
CA ILE A 116 -6.02 13.75 -0.15
C ILE A 116 -5.85 14.62 1.09
N PHE A 117 -4.60 14.85 1.46
CA PHE A 117 -4.31 15.82 2.51
C PHE A 117 -4.62 17.22 2.01
N GLU A 118 -5.30 18.00 2.86
CA GLU A 118 -5.43 19.43 2.60
C GLU A 118 -4.04 20.05 2.46
N THR A 119 -3.88 21.00 1.54
CA THR A 119 -2.63 21.74 1.41
C THR A 119 -2.40 22.53 2.70
N GLY A 120 -1.31 22.22 3.41
CA GLY A 120 -0.92 22.96 4.60
C GLY A 120 -0.71 24.43 4.27
N ARG A 121 -1.13 25.34 5.15
CA ARG A 121 -1.00 26.79 4.96
C ARG A 121 0.45 27.31 5.10
N GLY A 122 1.44 26.43 5.30
CA GLY A 122 2.83 26.81 5.56
C GLY A 122 3.84 25.95 4.80
N ALA A 123 4.95 26.57 4.39
CA ALA A 123 6.01 25.98 3.57
C ALA A 123 6.83 24.85 4.25
N TYR A 124 6.54 24.52 5.51
CA TYR A 124 7.37 23.61 6.34
C TYR A 124 6.66 22.33 6.78
N GLU A 125 5.35 22.19 6.58
CA GLU A 125 4.61 20.97 6.94
C GLU A 125 4.48 20.06 5.72
N GLN A 126 5.52 19.26 5.46
CA GLN A 126 5.46 18.25 4.41
C GLN A 126 4.55 17.10 4.86
N ARG A 127 3.32 17.08 4.34
CA ARG A 127 2.38 15.98 4.56
C ARG A 127 2.73 14.79 3.67
N PHE A 128 2.53 13.58 4.18
CA PHE A 128 2.67 12.36 3.39
C PHE A 128 1.88 11.20 3.98
N ALA A 129 1.55 10.25 3.11
CA ALA A 129 1.19 8.90 3.48
C ALA A 129 2.43 8.03 3.29
N ARG A 130 2.67 7.04 4.16
CA ARG A 130 3.75 6.06 4.01
C ARG A 130 3.46 4.87 4.91
N GLY A 131 4.00 3.71 4.53
CA GLY A 131 3.77 2.47 5.26
C GLY A 131 2.39 1.95 4.89
N ILE A 132 2.38 0.76 4.32
CA ILE A 132 1.16 0.05 3.95
C ILE A 132 1.25 -1.30 4.66
N ALA A 133 0.13 -1.75 5.21
CA ALA A 133 0.02 -3.10 5.73
C ALA A 133 -1.40 -3.60 5.51
N THR A 134 -1.53 -4.90 5.26
CA THR A 134 -2.84 -5.53 5.06
C THR A 134 -2.99 -6.71 6.00
N VAL A 135 -4.11 -6.76 6.69
CA VAL A 135 -4.49 -7.88 7.55
C VAL A 135 -5.97 -8.18 7.28
N ASP A 136 -6.26 -9.38 6.79
CA ASP A 136 -7.61 -9.78 6.38
C ASP A 136 -8.15 -8.83 5.28
N ASN A 137 -9.30 -8.21 5.52
CA ASN A 137 -9.96 -7.26 4.62
C ASN A 137 -9.67 -5.80 5.04
N VAL A 138 -8.63 -5.58 5.85
CA VAL A 138 -8.27 -4.28 6.39
C VAL A 138 -6.93 -3.84 5.82
N VAL A 139 -6.93 -2.65 5.23
CA VAL A 139 -5.73 -1.96 4.76
C VAL A 139 -5.41 -0.85 5.76
N CYS A 140 -4.16 -0.77 6.19
CA CYS A 140 -3.64 0.26 7.07
C CYS A 140 -2.63 1.12 6.31
N VAL A 141 -2.72 2.44 6.46
CA VAL A 141 -1.80 3.40 5.86
C VAL A 141 -1.34 4.42 6.92
N GLY A 142 -0.03 4.58 7.08
CA GLY A 142 0.55 5.57 8.00
C GLY A 142 0.58 6.96 7.41
N THR A 143 0.60 7.99 8.27
CA THR A 143 0.69 9.40 7.85
C THR A 143 1.80 10.16 8.55
N SER A 144 2.13 11.33 8.00
CA SER A 144 3.08 12.28 8.57
C SER A 144 2.67 12.85 9.93
N GLU A 145 1.43 12.67 10.36
CA GLU A 145 0.92 13.16 11.65
C GLU A 145 1.06 12.13 12.78
N GLY A 146 1.66 10.97 12.51
CA GLY A 146 1.70 9.85 13.47
C GLY A 146 0.39 9.06 13.56
N ASN A 147 -0.54 9.32 12.64
CA ASN A 147 -1.81 8.62 12.56
C ASN A 147 -1.70 7.39 11.63
N ILE A 148 -2.51 6.37 11.90
CA ILE A 148 -2.73 5.24 10.98
C ILE A 148 -4.18 5.29 10.52
N THR A 149 -4.40 5.42 9.22
CA THR A 149 -5.72 5.27 8.61
C THR A 149 -6.00 3.80 8.35
N VAL A 150 -7.09 3.29 8.93
CA VAL A 150 -7.53 1.90 8.86
C VAL A 150 -8.78 1.84 8.01
N LEU A 151 -8.69 1.14 6.89
CA LEU A 151 -9.72 1.05 5.87
C LEU A 151 -10.20 -0.39 5.74
N TYR A 152 -11.51 -0.60 5.82
CA TYR A 152 -12.10 -1.91 5.54
C TYR A 152 -12.54 -1.98 4.08
N VAL A 153 -11.99 -2.95 3.37
CA VAL A 153 -12.27 -3.25 1.96
C VAL A 153 -13.11 -4.52 1.91
N PRO A 154 -14.40 -4.46 1.55
CA PRO A 154 -15.26 -5.62 1.56
C PRO A 154 -14.76 -6.71 0.59
N PRO A 155 -15.07 -8.00 0.85
CA PRO A 155 -14.71 -9.10 -0.05
C PRO A 155 -15.22 -8.94 -1.48
N THR A 156 -16.33 -8.20 -1.66
CA THR A 156 -17.05 -7.97 -2.92
C THR A 156 -17.37 -6.48 -3.07
N GLY A 157 -17.53 -6.01 -4.31
CA GLY A 157 -17.74 -4.60 -4.63
C GLY A 157 -16.41 -3.87 -4.87
N CYS A 158 -16.48 -2.60 -5.27
CA CYS A 158 -15.28 -1.81 -5.57
C CYS A 158 -14.83 -0.94 -4.39
N ASP A 159 -15.76 -0.44 -3.58
CA ASP A 159 -15.49 0.67 -2.65
C ASP A 159 -14.97 0.27 -1.27
N VAL A 160 -14.26 1.20 -0.62
CA VAL A 160 -14.00 1.17 0.82
C VAL A 160 -15.26 1.58 1.56
N VAL A 161 -15.72 0.77 2.52
CA VAL A 161 -16.99 1.03 3.23
C VAL A 161 -16.80 1.55 4.66
N PHE A 162 -15.57 1.56 5.18
CA PHE A 162 -15.25 2.11 6.50
C PHE A 162 -13.83 2.64 6.54
N SER A 163 -13.64 3.78 7.22
CA SER A 163 -12.34 4.39 7.50
C SER A 163 -12.30 4.93 8.92
N ARG A 164 -11.21 4.70 9.65
CA ARG A 164 -10.95 5.32 10.96
C ARG A 164 -9.47 5.63 11.15
N HIS A 165 -9.16 6.54 12.06
CA HIS A 165 -7.78 6.84 12.43
C HIS A 165 -7.42 6.20 13.78
N LEU A 166 -6.25 5.57 13.84
CA LEU A 166 -5.58 5.20 15.09
C LEU A 166 -4.58 6.30 15.45
N GLN A 167 -4.63 6.74 16.69
CA GLN A 167 -3.70 7.70 17.26
C GLN A 167 -2.81 6.97 18.27
N GLY A 168 -1.53 7.34 18.34
CA GLY A 168 -0.62 6.83 19.36
C GLY A 168 0.83 7.23 19.16
N HIS A 169 1.28 7.35 17.91
CA HIS A 169 2.60 7.92 17.64
C HIS A 169 2.57 9.45 17.77
N SER A 170 3.63 10.00 18.34
CA SER A 170 3.86 11.45 18.41
C SER A 170 4.72 11.98 17.26
N ALA A 171 5.18 11.10 16.37
CA ALA A 171 6.05 11.41 15.25
C ALA A 171 5.53 10.74 13.96
N PRO A 172 5.97 11.21 12.78
CA PRO A 172 5.55 10.67 11.48
C PRO A 172 5.77 9.15 11.36
N ILE A 173 4.77 8.44 10.80
CA ILE A 173 4.89 7.00 10.56
C ILE A 173 5.90 6.73 9.44
N THR A 174 6.85 5.84 9.69
CA THR A 174 7.91 5.47 8.74
C THR A 174 7.62 4.15 8.03
N ALA A 175 6.99 3.20 8.71
CA ALA A 175 6.62 1.90 8.17
C ALA A 175 5.44 1.28 8.91
N LEU A 176 4.75 0.38 8.20
CA LEU A 176 3.77 -0.54 8.75
C LEU A 176 4.15 -1.96 8.32
N CYS A 177 3.90 -2.94 9.17
CA CYS A 177 4.17 -4.33 8.87
C CYS A 177 3.09 -5.24 9.49
N PRO A 178 2.46 -6.14 8.73
CA PRO A 178 1.60 -7.17 9.31
C PRO A 178 2.43 -8.11 10.19
N CYS A 179 1.98 -8.34 11.42
CA CYS A 179 2.68 -9.20 12.39
C CYS A 179 2.06 -10.59 12.45
N THR A 180 0.75 -10.63 12.64
CA THR A 180 -0.06 -11.86 12.76
C THR A 180 -1.41 -11.64 12.08
N LEU A 181 -2.30 -12.64 12.15
CA LEU A 181 -3.63 -12.59 11.51
C LEU A 181 -4.53 -11.44 12.00
N ASN A 182 -4.20 -10.77 13.11
CA ASN A 182 -4.99 -9.67 13.65
C ASN A 182 -4.13 -8.52 14.21
N GLN A 183 -2.84 -8.47 13.85
CA GLN A 183 -1.92 -7.47 14.37
C GLN A 183 -1.11 -6.80 13.26
N VAL A 184 -0.92 -5.50 13.43
CA VAL A 184 -0.02 -4.67 12.63
C VAL A 184 0.96 -4.01 13.59
N ALA A 185 2.24 -3.95 13.22
CA ALA A 185 3.21 -3.08 13.88
C ALA A 185 3.41 -1.82 13.05
N SER A 186 3.61 -0.71 13.73
CA SER A 186 4.04 0.55 13.14
C SER A 186 5.34 1.03 13.77
N SER A 187 6.14 1.73 12.98
CA SER A 187 7.29 2.50 13.47
C SER A 187 7.14 3.98 13.11
N ASP A 188 7.74 4.87 13.90
CA ASP A 188 7.81 6.30 13.60
C ASP A 188 9.26 6.83 13.54
N GLU A 189 9.41 8.11 13.18
CA GLU A 189 10.71 8.80 13.08
C GLU A 189 11.43 8.98 14.42
N SER A 190 10.73 8.86 15.55
CA SER A 190 11.34 8.91 16.88
C SER A 190 12.01 7.60 17.29
N GLY A 191 11.80 6.54 16.49
CA GLY A 191 12.26 5.18 16.80
C GLY A 191 11.27 4.39 17.67
N MET A 192 10.05 4.89 17.86
CA MET A 192 9.02 4.16 18.59
C MET A 192 8.40 3.08 17.70
N ILE A 193 8.12 1.91 18.29
CA ILE A 193 7.33 0.84 17.67
C ILE A 193 6.06 0.62 18.49
N ILE A 194 4.90 0.59 17.83
CA ILE A 194 3.62 0.27 18.46
C ILE A 194 3.01 -0.95 17.75
N VAL A 195 2.50 -1.91 18.54
CA VAL A 195 1.73 -3.06 18.03
C VAL A 195 0.24 -2.80 18.24
N TRP A 196 -0.50 -2.82 17.14
CA TRP A 196 -1.95 -2.62 17.12
C TRP A 196 -2.61 -3.98 16.99
N SER A 197 -3.51 -4.30 17.92
CA SER A 197 -4.29 -5.54 17.87
C SER A 197 -5.74 -5.24 17.55
N ASN A 198 -6.32 -5.99 16.60
CA ASN A 198 -7.75 -5.98 16.37
C ASN A 198 -8.39 -7.19 17.08
N PRO A 199 -9.09 -6.99 18.22
CA PRO A 199 -9.73 -8.09 18.95
C PRO A 199 -10.93 -8.68 18.20
N VAL A 200 -11.44 -8.02 17.16
CA VAL A 200 -12.63 -8.43 16.40
C VAL A 200 -12.29 -9.38 15.24
N ILE A 201 -11.04 -9.39 14.75
CA ILE A 201 -10.64 -10.30 13.65
C ILE A 201 -10.46 -11.75 14.13
N SER A 202 -10.43 -12.00 15.45
CA SER A 202 -10.34 -13.34 16.04
C SER A 202 -11.67 -14.07 16.24
N ALA A 203 -12.82 -13.44 15.99
CA ALA A 203 -14.13 -14.08 16.06
C ALA A 203 -15.03 -13.51 14.98
N GLU A 204 -15.74 -14.36 14.22
CA GLU A 204 -16.73 -13.95 13.22
C GLU A 204 -17.60 -12.80 13.76
N SER A 205 -17.38 -11.56 13.33
CA SER A 205 -18.12 -10.43 13.89
C SER A 205 -18.22 -9.27 12.91
N ARG A 206 -19.49 -8.99 12.62
CA ARG A 206 -20.05 -8.01 11.69
C ARG A 206 -19.59 -6.60 12.02
N PHE A 207 -19.15 -5.86 11.01
CA PHE A 207 -19.15 -4.40 11.08
C PHE A 207 -20.61 -3.95 11.17
N VAL A 208 -21.04 -3.44 12.33
CA VAL A 208 -22.31 -2.71 12.47
C VAL A 208 -22.03 -1.31 11.96
N ILE A 209 -22.56 -1.01 10.77
CA ILE A 209 -22.55 0.32 10.18
C ILE A 209 -23.57 1.14 10.97
N ASN A 210 -23.12 2.05 11.83
CA ASN A 210 -24.00 3.07 12.39
C ASN A 210 -24.06 4.20 11.39
N GLU A 211 -25.20 4.37 10.72
CA GLU A 211 -25.46 5.59 9.95
C GLU A 211 -25.62 6.79 10.90
N PRO A 212 -25.14 7.99 10.53
CA PRO A 212 -25.38 9.19 11.31
C PRO A 212 -26.87 9.58 11.20
N GLY A 213 -27.52 9.71 12.36
CA GLY A 213 -28.85 10.31 12.50
C GLY A 213 -28.81 11.83 12.48
#